data_AF-A0A699LBB0-F1
#
_entry.id   AF-A0A699LBB0-F1
#
_cell.length_a   1.000
_cell.length_b   1.000
_cell.length_c   1.000
_cell.angle_alpha   90.00
_cell.angle_beta   90.00
_cell.angle_gamma   90.00
#
_symmetry.space_group_name_H-M   'P 1'
#
loop_
_entity.id
_entity.type
_entity.pdbx_description
1 polymer ?
#
loop_
_entity_poly.entity_id
_entity_poly.type
_entity_poly.pdbx_seq_one_letter_code
_entity_poly.pdbx_strand_id
1 'polypeptide(L)'
;MNMSPANKAYFEFEKEAIHLILNGIGDEIYSTVNACQTAQEMWEAIERLQQGESLTFKMTMNVVAAREKVGSLVVQQSGIQCFNCKEFNHFAKECRKPKRVKDSVYHKEKMLMCKQAEKERDDERVALANLIANLKLDVDENKKIQKQLKKANTTLAQELKECKTILAKTSKPLGESNSVRDSFLIAL
;
A
#
# COMPACT_ATOMS: atom_id res chain seq x y z
N MET A 1 43.45 -32.37 6.48
CA MET A 1 43.71 -32.02 5.06
C MET A 1 43.32 -30.56 4.88
N ASN A 2 44.28 -29.67 4.56
CA ASN A 2 44.01 -28.25 4.33
C ASN A 2 43.40 -28.08 2.93
N MET A 3 42.11 -27.76 2.86
CA MET A 3 41.46 -27.41 1.60
C MET A 3 41.89 -26.02 1.13
N SER A 4 42.08 -25.85 -0.19
CA SER A 4 42.40 -24.54 -0.77
C SER A 4 41.22 -23.57 -0.61
N PRO A 5 41.46 -22.25 -0.52
CA PRO A 5 40.40 -21.25 -0.41
C PRO A 5 39.36 -21.31 -1.54
N ALA A 6 39.77 -21.71 -2.75
CA ALA A 6 38.88 -21.88 -3.89
C ALA A 6 37.95 -23.09 -3.75
N ASN A 7 38.47 -24.21 -3.21
CA ASN A 7 37.67 -25.42 -2.97
C ASN A 7 36.68 -25.22 -1.81
N LYS A 8 37.03 -24.35 -0.84
CA LYS A 8 36.12 -23.97 0.24
C LYS A 8 34.97 -23.10 -0.28
N ALA A 9 35.26 -22.14 -1.15
CA ALA A 9 34.23 -21.29 -1.76
C ALA A 9 33.26 -22.08 -2.67
N TYR A 10 33.78 -23.07 -3.40
CA TYR A 10 32.95 -23.99 -4.20
C TYR A 10 31.99 -24.81 -3.32
N PHE A 11 32.49 -25.38 -2.22
CA PHE A 11 31.67 -26.18 -1.31
C PHE A 11 30.60 -25.36 -0.59
N GLU A 12 30.92 -24.14 -0.18
CA GLU A 12 29.93 -23.23 0.42
C GLU A 12 28.87 -22.79 -0.60
N PHE A 13 29.25 -22.54 -1.86
CA PHE A 13 28.30 -22.23 -2.93
C PHE A 13 27.36 -23.40 -3.24
N GLU A 14 27.87 -24.62 -3.27
CA GLU A 14 27.09 -25.84 -3.51
C GLU A 14 26.10 -26.11 -2.37
N LYS A 15 26.55 -25.93 -1.12
CA LYS A 15 25.69 -26.02 0.08
C LYS A 15 24.58 -24.96 0.08
N GLU A 16 24.89 -23.73 -0.32
CA GLU A 16 23.93 -22.63 -0.41
C GLU A 16 22.91 -22.85 -1.55
N ALA A 17 23.35 -23.40 -2.69
CA ALA A 17 22.47 -23.79 -3.79
C ALA A 17 21.52 -24.93 -3.41
N ILE A 18 22.02 -25.97 -2.73
CA ILE A 18 21.19 -27.08 -2.22
C ILE A 18 20.17 -26.57 -1.19
N HIS A 19 20.60 -25.68 -0.28
CA HIS A 19 19.73 -25.05 0.70
C HIS A 19 18.63 -24.19 0.03
N LEU A 20 18.96 -23.47 -1.04
CA LEU A 20 17.99 -22.68 -1.82
C LEU A 20 17.00 -23.55 -2.61
N ILE A 21 17.43 -24.73 -3.10
CA ILE A 21 16.54 -25.70 -3.77
C ILE A 21 15.62 -26.37 -2.75
N LEU A 22 16.15 -26.77 -1.59
CA LEU A 22 15.37 -27.39 -0.52
C LEU A 22 14.38 -26.42 0.13
N ASN A 23 14.75 -25.14 0.30
CA ASN A 23 13.82 -24.10 0.74
C ASN A 23 12.88 -23.59 -0.38
N GLY A 24 13.20 -23.89 -1.64
CA GLY A 24 12.41 -23.52 -2.82
C GLY A 24 11.31 -24.53 -3.14
N ILE A 25 11.51 -25.80 -2.77
CA ILE A 25 10.45 -26.81 -2.76
C ILE A 25 9.68 -26.61 -1.45
N GLY A 26 8.44 -26.11 -1.53
CA GLY A 26 7.65 -25.84 -0.33
C GLY A 26 7.48 -27.10 0.53
N ASP A 27 7.59 -26.94 1.86
CA ASP A 27 7.40 -28.01 2.85
C ASP A 27 6.10 -28.82 2.63
N GLU A 28 5.10 -28.19 2.03
CA GLU A 28 3.83 -28.80 1.61
C GLU A 28 4.02 -29.93 0.58
N ILE A 29 4.91 -29.79 -0.40
CA ILE A 29 5.11 -30.81 -1.45
C ILE A 29 5.84 -32.02 -0.86
N TYR A 30 6.89 -31.79 -0.09
CA TYR A 30 7.65 -32.85 0.58
C TYR A 30 6.80 -33.59 1.62
N SER A 31 6.01 -32.86 2.43
CA SER A 31 5.12 -33.45 3.44
C SER A 31 3.93 -34.18 2.82
N THR A 32 3.37 -33.69 1.71
CA THR A 32 2.27 -34.34 0.99
C THR A 32 2.71 -35.67 0.38
N VAL A 33 3.89 -35.70 -0.25
CA VAL A 33 4.46 -36.93 -0.83
C VAL A 33 4.87 -37.92 0.25
N ASN A 34 5.49 -37.46 1.35
CA ASN A 34 5.92 -38.30 2.47
C ASN A 34 4.77 -38.87 3.30
N ALA A 35 3.56 -38.29 3.22
CA ALA A 35 2.36 -38.79 3.89
C ALA A 35 1.64 -39.92 3.12
N CYS A 36 1.97 -40.14 1.85
CA CYS A 36 1.36 -41.20 1.04
C CYS A 36 1.95 -42.56 1.39
N GLN A 37 1.10 -43.56 1.65
CA GLN A 37 1.53 -44.91 2.01
C GLN A 37 1.56 -45.84 0.81
N THR A 38 0.89 -45.45 -0.28
CA THR A 38 0.83 -46.22 -1.53
C THR A 38 1.20 -45.37 -2.75
N ALA A 39 1.70 -46.03 -3.79
CA ALA A 39 2.04 -45.36 -5.05
C ALA A 39 0.82 -44.71 -5.74
N GLN A 40 -0.38 -45.26 -5.52
CA GLN A 40 -1.63 -44.70 -6.05
C GLN A 40 -1.98 -43.37 -5.39
N GLU A 41 -1.92 -43.28 -4.05
CA GLU A 41 -2.16 -42.03 -3.32
C GLU A 41 -1.16 -40.94 -3.73
N MET A 42 0.10 -41.33 -3.94
CA MET A 42 1.15 -40.42 -4.40
C MET A 42 0.85 -39.88 -5.81
N TRP A 43 0.35 -40.72 -6.72
CA TRP A 43 -0.03 -40.31 -8.07
C TRP A 43 -1.23 -39.35 -8.09
N GLU A 44 -2.28 -39.65 -7.32
CA GLU A 44 -3.47 -38.78 -7.20
C GLU A 44 -3.18 -37.44 -6.50
N ALA A 45 -2.17 -37.38 -5.62
CA ALA A 45 -1.70 -36.14 -5.02
C ALA A 45 -0.93 -35.27 -6.01
N ILE A 46 -0.07 -35.88 -6.84
CA ILE A 46 0.67 -35.19 -7.91
C ILE A 46 -0.31 -34.66 -8.98
N GLU A 47 -1.32 -35.43 -9.36
CA GLU A 47 -2.32 -35.01 -10.36
C GLU A 47 -3.18 -33.82 -9.87
N ARG A 48 -3.53 -33.79 -8.58
CA ARG A 48 -4.21 -32.64 -7.95
C ARG A 48 -3.33 -31.39 -7.90
N LEU A 49 -2.03 -31.56 -7.63
CA LEU A 49 -1.06 -30.45 -7.70
C LEU A 49 -0.94 -29.91 -9.12
N GLN A 50 -0.91 -30.77 -10.14
CA GLN A 50 -0.88 -30.37 -11.56
C GLN A 50 -2.17 -29.67 -12.03
N GLN A 51 -3.34 -30.05 -11.50
CA GLN A 51 -4.58 -29.31 -11.76
C GLN A 51 -4.61 -27.94 -11.08
N GLY A 52 -4.03 -27.82 -9.89
CA GLY A 52 -3.73 -26.54 -9.24
C GLY A 52 -2.73 -25.71 -10.04
N GLU A 53 -1.71 -26.34 -10.65
CA GLU A 53 -0.73 -25.70 -11.54
C GLU A 53 -1.36 -25.03 -12.75
N SER A 54 -2.46 -25.55 -13.31
CA SER A 54 -3.16 -24.89 -14.42
C SER A 54 -3.78 -23.53 -14.01
N LEU A 55 -4.33 -23.45 -12.80
CA LEU A 55 -4.86 -22.20 -12.25
C LEU A 55 -3.73 -21.26 -11.83
N THR A 56 -2.70 -21.78 -11.15
CA THR A 56 -1.53 -20.97 -10.75
C THR A 56 -0.70 -20.54 -11.95
N PHE A 57 -0.67 -21.30 -13.05
CA PHE A 57 -0.03 -20.91 -14.31
C PHE A 57 -0.80 -19.76 -14.97
N LYS A 58 -2.13 -19.83 -15.03
CA LYS A 58 -2.95 -18.69 -15.48
C LYS A 58 -2.77 -17.46 -14.59
N MET A 59 -2.77 -17.62 -13.27
CA MET A 59 -2.52 -16.52 -12.33
C MET A 59 -1.11 -15.97 -12.52
N THR A 60 -0.10 -16.83 -12.67
CA THR A 60 1.29 -16.47 -12.95
C THR A 60 1.40 -15.70 -14.26
N MET A 61 0.78 -16.16 -15.34
CA MET A 61 0.77 -15.45 -16.63
C MET A 61 0.09 -14.08 -16.52
N ASN A 62 -1.01 -13.98 -15.77
CA ASN A 62 -1.66 -12.70 -15.49
C ASN A 62 -0.76 -11.77 -14.66
N VAL A 63 -0.04 -12.31 -13.66
CA VAL A 63 0.93 -11.57 -12.84
C VAL A 63 2.14 -11.13 -13.67
N VAL A 64 2.63 -11.97 -14.58
CA VAL A 64 3.72 -11.64 -15.53
C VAL A 64 3.26 -10.53 -16.47
N ALA A 65 2.09 -10.66 -17.08
CA ALA A 65 1.52 -9.63 -17.95
C ALA A 65 1.26 -8.31 -17.21
N ALA A 66 0.77 -8.37 -15.97
CA ALA A 66 0.61 -7.20 -15.12
C ALA A 66 1.96 -6.57 -14.75
N ARG A 67 2.97 -7.38 -14.41
CA ARG A 67 4.34 -6.93 -14.15
C ARG A 67 4.97 -6.27 -15.35
N GLU A 68 4.76 -6.78 -16.56
CA GLU A 68 5.27 -6.17 -17.79
C GLU A 68 4.60 -4.82 -18.05
N LYS A 69 3.27 -4.72 -17.89
CA LYS A 69 2.55 -3.45 -18.02
C LYS A 69 2.98 -2.41 -16.98
N VAL A 70 3.07 -2.81 -15.71
CA VAL A 70 3.56 -1.94 -14.63
C VAL A 70 5.01 -1.55 -14.88
N GLY A 71 5.86 -2.49 -15.30
CA GLY A 71 7.24 -2.24 -15.67
C GLY A 71 7.36 -1.21 -16.79
N SER A 72 6.59 -1.34 -17.86
CA SER A 72 6.54 -0.37 -18.97
C SER A 72 6.06 1.00 -18.51
N LEU A 73 5.04 1.07 -17.66
CA LEU A 73 4.51 2.33 -17.14
C LEU A 73 5.53 3.02 -16.22
N VAL A 74 6.17 2.25 -15.33
CA VAL A 74 7.24 2.74 -14.46
C VAL A 74 8.40 3.27 -15.30
N VAL A 75 8.84 2.54 -16.32
CA VAL A 75 9.91 2.98 -17.24
C VAL A 75 9.60 4.33 -17.89
N GLN A 76 8.36 4.52 -18.35
CA GLN A 76 7.92 5.75 -19.01
C GLN A 76 7.76 6.92 -18.04
N GLN A 77 7.23 6.69 -16.84
CA GLN A 77 6.96 7.75 -15.86
C GLN A 77 8.17 8.13 -15.02
N SER A 78 9.05 7.18 -14.70
CA SER A 78 10.23 7.40 -13.85
C SER A 78 11.45 7.90 -14.62
N GLY A 79 11.40 7.92 -15.96
CA GLY A 79 12.56 8.30 -16.78
C GLY A 79 13.77 7.42 -16.47
N ILE A 80 13.61 6.09 -16.49
CA ILE A 80 14.69 5.18 -16.10
C ILE A 80 15.90 5.36 -17.03
N GLN A 81 17.10 5.51 -16.47
CA GLN A 81 18.32 5.60 -17.26
C GLN A 81 18.90 4.21 -17.55
N CYS A 82 19.12 3.91 -18.83
CA CYS A 82 19.78 2.69 -19.27
C CYS A 82 21.25 2.69 -18.88
N PHE A 83 21.67 1.74 -18.04
CA PHE A 83 23.08 1.64 -17.61
C PHE A 83 24.06 1.33 -18.75
N ASN A 84 23.57 0.72 -19.84
CA ASN A 84 24.40 0.37 -21.01
C ASN A 84 24.75 1.59 -21.86
N CYS A 85 23.77 2.43 -22.20
CA CYS A 85 23.94 3.53 -23.16
C CYS A 85 23.67 4.94 -22.61
N LYS A 86 23.26 5.07 -21.35
CA LYS A 86 22.96 6.32 -20.63
C LYS A 86 21.74 7.11 -21.14
N GLU A 87 21.01 6.58 -22.11
CA GLU A 87 19.72 7.12 -22.55
C GLU A 87 18.57 6.69 -21.61
N PHE A 88 17.49 7.46 -21.61
CA PHE A 88 16.34 7.23 -20.73
C PHE A 88 15.29 6.29 -21.36
N ASN A 89 14.30 5.90 -20.55
CA ASN A 89 13.06 5.21 -20.95
C ASN A 89 13.21 3.77 -21.46
N HIS A 90 14.29 3.07 -21.11
CA HIS A 90 14.39 1.62 -21.36
C HIS A 90 15.37 0.92 -20.40
N PHE A 91 15.17 -0.38 -20.21
CA PHE A 91 16.10 -1.19 -19.42
C PHE A 91 17.35 -1.56 -20.22
N ALA A 92 18.48 -1.78 -19.53
CA ALA A 92 19.71 -2.26 -20.18
C ALA A 92 19.53 -3.60 -20.93
N LYS A 93 18.58 -4.44 -20.52
CA LYS A 93 18.23 -5.70 -21.22
C LYS A 93 17.52 -5.48 -22.57
N GLU A 94 16.89 -4.32 -22.77
CA GLU A 94 16.17 -3.93 -23.98
C GLU A 94 17.01 -3.00 -24.87
N CYS A 95 18.22 -2.66 -24.45
CA CYS A 95 19.09 -1.73 -25.16
C CYS A 95 19.59 -2.35 -26.47
N ARG A 96 19.38 -1.65 -27.59
CA ARG A 96 19.84 -2.06 -28.92
C ARG A 96 21.31 -1.72 -29.20
N LYS A 97 21.96 -0.91 -28.35
CA LYS A 97 23.38 -0.56 -28.49
C LYS A 97 24.27 -1.74 -28.04
N PRO A 98 25.50 -1.87 -28.57
CA PRO A 98 26.44 -2.90 -28.13
C PRO A 98 26.57 -2.96 -26.61
N LYS A 99 26.71 -4.17 -26.06
CA LYS A 99 26.88 -4.35 -24.62
C LYS A 99 28.21 -3.77 -24.17
N ARG A 100 28.18 -2.93 -23.15
CA ARG A 100 29.37 -2.37 -22.51
C ARG A 100 30.19 -3.48 -21.86
N VAL A 101 31.51 -3.40 -21.94
CA VAL A 101 32.42 -4.36 -21.27
C VAL A 101 32.25 -4.24 -19.76
N LYS A 102 32.13 -5.39 -19.07
CA LYS A 102 31.96 -5.46 -17.62
C LYS A 102 33.32 -5.42 -16.91
N ASP A 103 34.05 -4.34 -17.11
CA ASP A 103 35.32 -4.10 -16.43
C ASP A 103 35.11 -3.61 -14.98
N SER A 104 36.21 -3.38 -14.27
CA SER A 104 36.16 -2.87 -12.89
C SER A 104 35.53 -1.48 -12.79
N VAL A 105 35.62 -0.66 -13.85
CA VAL A 105 35.05 0.69 -13.91
C VAL A 105 33.52 0.60 -13.98
N TYR A 106 32.99 -0.27 -14.84
CA TYR A 106 31.56 -0.57 -14.96
C TYR A 106 30.97 -0.98 -13.61
N HIS A 107 31.64 -1.86 -12.87
CA HIS A 107 31.15 -2.33 -11.57
C HIS A 107 31.18 -1.24 -10.50
N LYS A 108 32.22 -0.40 -10.47
CA LYS A 108 32.30 0.76 -9.56
C LYS A 108 31.21 1.79 -9.84
N GLU A 109 31.00 2.14 -11.11
CA GLU A 109 29.96 3.07 -11.53
C GLU A 109 28.57 2.55 -11.15
N LYS A 110 28.31 1.25 -11.33
CA LYS A 110 27.04 0.61 -10.96
C LYS A 110 26.80 0.68 -9.45
N MET A 111 27.83 0.41 -8.64
CA MET A 111 27.74 0.49 -7.18
C MET A 111 27.42 1.92 -6.71
N LEU A 112 28.09 2.94 -7.28
CA LEU A 112 27.86 4.33 -6.90
C LEU A 112 26.43 4.77 -7.21
N MET A 113 25.91 4.39 -8.38
CA MET A 113 24.52 4.66 -8.76
C MET A 113 23.52 4.02 -7.77
N CYS A 114 23.73 2.78 -7.35
CA CYS A 114 22.86 2.13 -6.36
C CYS A 114 22.88 2.85 -5.00
N LYS A 115 24.08 3.25 -4.53
CA LYS A 115 24.23 3.98 -3.26
C LYS A 115 23.54 5.34 -3.29
N GLN A 116 23.64 6.06 -4.41
CA GLN A 116 22.97 7.35 -4.58
C GLN A 116 21.45 7.18 -4.58
N ALA A 117 20.93 6.19 -5.30
CA ALA A 117 19.51 5.88 -5.31
C ALA A 117 18.98 5.39 -3.95
N GLU A 118 19.80 4.68 -3.16
CA GLU A 118 19.48 4.33 -1.78
C GLU A 118 19.32 5.58 -0.91
N LYS A 119 20.29 6.50 -0.99
CA LYS A 119 20.25 7.76 -0.25
C LYS A 119 19.04 8.62 -0.62
N GLU A 120 18.75 8.79 -1.91
CA GLU A 120 17.60 9.57 -2.38
C GLU A 120 16.28 8.99 -1.87
N ARG A 121 16.13 7.66 -1.87
CA ARG A 121 14.94 7.00 -1.29
C ARG A 121 14.83 7.21 0.22
N ASP A 122 15.94 7.22 0.95
CA ASP A 122 15.92 7.47 2.38
C ASP A 122 15.53 8.92 2.69
N ASP A 123 16.04 9.90 1.92
CA ASP A 123 15.65 11.30 2.04
C ASP A 123 14.15 11.49 1.74
N GLU A 124 13.63 10.85 0.69
CA GLU A 124 12.19 10.84 0.37
C GLU A 124 11.34 10.20 1.47
N ARG A 125 11.81 9.09 2.06
CA ARG A 125 11.11 8.42 3.18
C ARG A 125 11.04 9.32 4.40
N VAL A 126 12.11 10.04 4.72
CA VAL A 126 12.13 11.01 5.82
C VAL A 126 11.15 12.15 5.55
N ALA A 127 11.14 12.71 4.34
CA ALA A 127 10.21 13.77 3.96
C ALA A 127 8.75 13.30 4.07
N LEU A 128 8.45 12.09 3.60
CA LEU A 128 7.11 11.50 3.70
C LEU A 128 6.70 11.25 5.15
N ALA A 129 7.60 10.75 5.99
CA ALA A 129 7.34 10.53 7.41
C ALA A 129 6.98 11.85 8.13
N ASN A 130 7.70 12.93 7.83
CA ASN A 130 7.41 14.26 8.37
C ASN A 130 6.03 14.77 7.91
N LEU A 131 5.70 14.60 6.63
CA LEU A 131 4.39 14.98 6.10
C LEU A 131 3.25 14.19 6.78
N ILE A 132 3.43 12.89 6.96
CA ILE A 132 2.46 12.02 7.66
C ILE A 132 2.26 12.50 9.10
N ALA A 133 3.35 12.84 9.81
CA ALA A 133 3.28 13.35 11.18
C ALA A 133 2.48 14.66 11.27
N ASN A 134 2.72 15.59 10.35
CA ASN A 134 1.97 16.86 10.30
C ASN A 134 0.47 16.63 10.03
N LEU A 135 0.15 15.83 9.01
CA LEU A 135 -1.25 15.49 8.69
C LEU A 135 -1.95 14.80 9.87
N LYS A 136 -1.21 13.99 10.65
CA LYS A 136 -1.77 13.35 11.85
C LYS A 136 -2.20 14.37 12.90
N LEU A 137 -1.38 15.41 13.13
CA LEU A 137 -1.71 16.50 14.05
C LEU A 137 -2.95 17.27 13.58
N ASP A 138 -3.03 17.59 12.29
CA ASP A 138 -4.19 18.30 11.72
C ASP A 138 -5.48 17.51 11.86
N VAL A 139 -5.43 16.19 11.67
CA VAL A 139 -6.58 15.29 11.86
C VAL A 139 -7.04 15.28 13.32
N ASP A 140 -6.12 15.26 14.27
CA ASP A 140 -6.45 15.26 15.69
C ASP A 140 -7.04 16.60 16.15
N GLU A 141 -6.52 17.73 15.66
CA GLU A 141 -7.07 19.07 15.92
C GLU A 141 -8.48 19.20 15.31
N ASN A 142 -8.67 18.75 14.06
CA ASN A 142 -9.98 18.73 13.39
C ASN A 142 -11.01 17.90 14.16
N LYS A 143 -10.61 16.75 14.73
CA LYS A 143 -11.47 15.93 15.56
C LYS A 143 -11.90 16.66 16.85
N LYS A 144 -11.01 17.46 17.43
CA LYS A 144 -11.30 18.28 18.61
C LYS A 144 -12.29 19.40 18.28
N ILE A 145 -12.09 20.11 17.17
CA ILE A 145 -13.01 21.14 16.66
C ILE A 145 -14.39 20.54 16.39
N GLN A 146 -14.47 19.40 15.70
CA GLN A 146 -15.76 18.73 15.45
C GLN A 146 -16.50 18.37 16.74
N LYS A 147 -15.79 17.94 17.79
CA LYS A 147 -16.39 17.64 19.10
C LYS A 147 -16.96 18.90 19.75
N GLN A 148 -16.27 20.03 19.64
CA GLN A 148 -16.76 21.33 20.14
C GLN A 148 -17.97 21.80 19.35
N LEU A 149 -17.94 21.71 18.01
CA LEU A 149 -19.05 22.09 17.14
C LEU A 149 -20.32 21.29 17.45
N LYS A 150 -20.19 19.97 17.66
CA LYS A 150 -21.32 19.12 18.07
C LYS A 150 -21.94 19.58 19.39
N LYS A 151 -21.11 19.92 20.38
CA LYS A 151 -21.60 20.44 21.67
C LYS A 151 -22.33 21.78 21.50
N ALA A 152 -21.73 22.72 20.77
CA ALA A 152 -22.36 24.02 20.49
C ALA A 152 -23.71 23.86 19.79
N ASN A 153 -23.80 22.97 18.79
CA ASN A 153 -25.05 22.68 18.09
C ASN A 153 -26.11 22.06 19.00
N THR A 154 -25.73 21.17 19.92
CA THR A 154 -26.69 20.62 20.89
C THR A 154 -27.21 21.68 21.84
N THR A 155 -26.36 22.61 22.30
CA THR A 155 -26.76 23.72 23.17
C THR A 155 -27.70 24.68 22.44
N LEU A 156 -27.33 25.13 21.22
CA LEU A 156 -28.16 26.02 20.42
C LEU A 156 -29.53 25.42 20.10
N ALA A 157 -29.59 24.11 19.81
CA ALA A 157 -30.86 23.43 19.56
C ALA A 157 -31.76 23.42 20.81
N GLN A 158 -31.17 23.28 22.01
CA GLN A 158 -31.90 23.34 23.27
C GLN A 158 -32.41 24.76 23.55
N GLU A 159 -31.56 25.78 23.41
CA GLU A 159 -31.94 27.19 23.57
C GLU A 159 -33.07 27.58 22.60
N LEU A 160 -32.97 27.17 21.33
CA LEU A 160 -34.03 27.42 20.34
C LEU A 160 -35.37 26.80 20.75
N LYS A 161 -35.35 25.59 21.32
CA LYS A 161 -36.55 24.90 21.82
C LYS A 161 -37.16 25.63 23.02
N GLU A 162 -36.32 26.12 23.93
CA GLU A 162 -36.74 26.93 25.07
C GLU A 162 -37.35 28.27 24.60
N CYS A 163 -36.67 29.00 23.72
CA CYS A 163 -37.19 30.23 23.10
C CYS A 163 -38.53 30.02 22.41
N LYS A 164 -38.68 28.93 21.65
CA LYS A 164 -39.96 28.58 20.99
C LYS A 164 -41.07 28.33 22.01
N THR A 165 -40.75 27.69 23.13
CA THR A 165 -41.70 27.43 24.22
C THR A 165 -42.11 28.73 24.92
N ILE A 166 -41.17 29.63 25.16
CA ILE A 166 -41.44 30.96 25.74
C ILE A 166 -42.35 31.77 24.81
N LEU A 167 -42.04 31.83 23.52
CA LEU A 167 -42.85 32.54 22.52
C LEU A 167 -44.30 32.02 22.44
N ALA A 168 -44.49 30.70 22.52
CA ALA A 168 -45.82 30.09 22.55
C ALA A 168 -46.62 30.46 23.81
N LYS A 169 -45.96 30.64 24.96
CA LYS A 169 -46.60 31.07 26.20
C LYS A 169 -46.98 32.55 26.19
N THR A 170 -46.15 33.42 25.60
CA THR A 170 -46.40 34.88 25.57
C THR A 170 -47.39 35.31 24.49
N SER A 171 -47.49 34.57 23.37
CA SER A 171 -48.43 34.87 22.29
C SER A 171 -49.91 34.63 22.64
N LYS A 172 -50.21 33.65 23.49
CA LYS A 172 -51.58 33.37 23.98
C LYS A 172 -52.25 34.57 24.70
N PRO A 173 -51.67 35.12 25.78
CA PRO A 173 -52.29 36.23 26.50
C PRO A 173 -52.33 37.53 25.69
N LEU A 174 -51.42 37.73 24.72
CA LEU A 174 -51.45 38.90 23.84
C LEU A 174 -52.67 38.88 22.89
N GLY A 175 -53.04 37.69 22.38
CA GLY A 175 -54.24 37.52 21.56
C GLY A 175 -55.53 37.75 22.34
N GLU A 176 -55.61 37.23 23.57
CA GLU A 176 -56.74 37.44 24.48
C GLU A 176 -56.87 38.92 24.88
N SER A 177 -55.78 39.58 25.24
CA SER A 177 -55.78 40.99 25.65
C SER A 177 -56.19 41.93 24.50
N ASN A 178 -55.76 41.65 23.26
CA ASN A 178 -56.20 42.40 22.08
C ASN A 178 -57.71 42.18 21.81
N SER A 179 -58.21 40.95 21.95
CA SER A 179 -59.64 40.65 21.80
C SER A 179 -60.51 41.40 22.82
N VAL A 180 -60.06 41.50 24.07
CA VAL A 180 -60.78 42.26 25.12
C VAL A 180 -60.80 43.75 24.79
N ARG A 181 -59.66 44.32 24.37
CA ARG A 181 -59.58 45.74 23.97
C ARG A 181 -60.49 46.04 22.78
N ASP A 182 -60.47 45.20 21.75
CA ASP A 182 -61.26 45.41 20.53
C ASP A 182 -62.77 45.26 20.81
N SER A 183 -63.15 44.33 21.70
CA SER A 183 -64.55 44.21 22.18
C SER A 183 -65.02 45.46 22.95
N PHE A 184 -64.13 46.07 23.74
CA PHE A 184 -64.44 47.30 24.48
C PHE A 184 -64.58 48.52 23.57
N LEU A 185 -63.80 48.58 22.48
CA LEU A 185 -63.86 49.67 21.49
C LEU A 185 -65.11 49.60 20.59
N ILE A 186 -65.69 48.42 20.38
CA ILE A 186 -66.95 48.25 19.62
C ILE A 186 -68.18 48.65 20.45
N ALA A 187 -68.07 48.66 21.78
CA ALA A 187 -69.17 48.94 22.70
C ALA A 187 -69.33 50.42 23.09
N LEU A 188 -68.49 51.32 22.58
CA LEU A 188 -68.52 52.78 22.76
C LEU A 188 -68.99 53.48 21.48
#